data_AF-A0A6H9H7Q3-F1
#
_entry.id   AF-A0A6H9H7Q3-F1
#
_cell.length_a   1.000
_cell.length_b   1.000
_cell.length_c   1.000
_cell.angle_alpha   90.00
_cell.angle_beta   90.00
_cell.angle_gamma   90.00
#
_symmetry.space_group_name_H-M   'P 1'
#
loop_
_entity.id
_entity.type
_entity.pdbx_description
1 polymer ?
#
loop_
_entity_poly.entity_id
_entity_poly.type
_entity_poly.pdbx_seq_one_letter_code
_entity_poly.pdbx_strand_id
1 'polypeptide(L)'
;MRIQSYRATKSDWLRKGQWLKRIEVSAHAPSMRICIPVDGPGDYAIAVRHDINGNGKTDITKDGGGMSKNPPITIWNLGKPSYRKVSVAVSGLREIHINMRYM
;
A
#
# COMPACT_ATOMS: atom_id res chain seq x y z
N MET A 1 -4.19 1.81 10.84
CA MET A 1 -3.42 1.51 9.60
C MET A 1 -3.94 0.26 8.95
N ARG A 2 -4.20 0.30 7.65
CA ARG A 2 -4.53 -0.85 6.81
C ARG A 2 -3.40 -1.05 5.80
N ILE A 3 -2.77 -2.22 5.84
CA ILE A 3 -1.68 -2.61 4.94
C ILE A 3 -2.21 -3.76 4.08
N GLN A 4 -2.03 -3.67 2.77
CA GLN A 4 -2.51 -4.67 1.82
C GLN A 4 -1.42 -5.03 0.81
N SER A 5 -1.28 -6.32 0.54
CA SER A 5 -0.45 -6.84 -0.54
C SER A 5 -1.32 -7.19 -1.75
N TYR A 6 -0.76 -6.97 -2.95
CA TYR A 6 -1.37 -7.29 -4.23
C TYR A 6 -0.31 -7.91 -5.14
N ARG A 7 -0.71 -8.76 -6.09
CA ARG A 7 0.17 -9.04 -7.24
C ARG A 7 0.36 -7.74 -8.01
N ALA A 8 1.58 -7.49 -8.49
CA ALA A 8 1.87 -6.29 -9.29
C ALA A 8 1.40 -6.47 -10.74
N THR A 9 0.09 -6.57 -10.94
CA THR A 9 -0.56 -6.72 -12.25
C THR A 9 -1.61 -5.62 -12.44
N LYS A 10 -2.00 -5.36 -13.70
CA LYS A 10 -3.06 -4.39 -14.01
C LYS A 10 -4.42 -4.83 -13.46
N SER A 11 -4.70 -6.14 -13.41
CA SER A 11 -5.98 -6.68 -12.96
C SER A 11 -6.18 -6.61 -11.45
N ASP A 12 -5.09 -6.64 -10.68
CA ASP A 12 -5.18 -6.86 -9.24
C ASP A 12 -4.92 -5.57 -8.45
N TRP A 13 -4.02 -4.72 -8.96
CA TRP A 13 -3.56 -3.54 -8.25
C TRP A 13 -4.70 -2.59 -7.85
N LEU A 14 -4.88 -2.40 -6.54
CA LEU A 14 -5.94 -1.58 -5.91
C LEU A 14 -7.37 -1.94 -6.32
N ARG A 15 -7.58 -3.11 -6.92
CA ARG A 15 -8.91 -3.61 -7.25
C ARG A 15 -9.56 -4.18 -5.98
N LYS A 16 -10.81 -3.80 -5.76
CA LYS A 16 -11.59 -4.29 -4.61
C LYS A 16 -11.67 -5.83 -4.67
N GLY A 17 -11.35 -6.48 -3.56
CA GLY A 17 -11.35 -7.94 -3.42
C GLY A 17 -10.09 -8.64 -3.93
N GLN A 18 -9.15 -7.94 -4.56
CA GLN A 18 -7.94 -8.54 -5.15
C GLN A 18 -6.68 -8.42 -4.27
N TRP A 19 -6.83 -7.98 -3.03
CA TRP A 19 -5.71 -8.01 -2.09
C TRP A 19 -5.44 -9.46 -1.68
N LEU A 20 -4.16 -9.84 -1.57
CA LEU A 20 -3.74 -11.16 -1.14
C LEU A 20 -3.83 -11.28 0.37
N LYS A 21 -3.18 -10.35 1.09
CA LYS A 21 -3.22 -10.25 2.55
C LYS A 21 -3.60 -8.83 2.95
N ARG A 22 -4.29 -8.73 4.09
CA ARG A 22 -4.64 -7.47 4.74
C ARG A 22 -4.23 -7.56 6.21
N ILE A 23 -3.52 -6.56 6.69
CA ILE A 23 -3.18 -6.38 8.10
C ILE A 23 -3.76 -5.03 8.55
N GLU A 24 -4.48 -5.05 9.66
CA GLU A 24 -4.98 -3.84 10.30
C GLU A 24 -4.35 -3.71 11.69
N VAL A 25 -3.72 -2.57 11.94
CA VAL A 25 -3.02 -2.28 13.20
C VAL A 25 -3.18 -0.81 13.57
N SER A 26 -3.14 -0.48 14.86
CA SER A 26 -3.14 0.91 15.33
C SER A 26 -1.90 1.66 14.83
N ALA A 27 -2.08 2.91 14.39
CA ALA A 27 -0.98 3.74 13.92
C ALA A 27 -0.09 4.18 15.08
N HIS A 28 1.24 4.12 14.90
CA HIS A 28 2.22 4.59 15.88
C HIS A 28 3.28 5.45 15.18
N ALA A 29 3.57 6.62 15.74
CA ALA A 29 4.62 7.52 15.26
C ALA A 29 5.96 7.21 15.99
N PRO A 30 7.12 7.54 15.39
CA PRO A 30 7.30 8.14 14.07
C PRO A 30 7.36 7.12 12.93
N SER A 31 7.52 5.83 13.23
CA SER A 31 7.65 4.76 12.24
C SER A 31 7.12 3.44 12.78
N MET A 32 6.78 2.52 11.87
CA MET A 32 6.32 1.18 12.22
C MET A 32 7.02 0.16 11.32
N ARG A 33 7.32 -1.01 11.88
CA ARG A 33 7.78 -2.18 11.11
C ARG A 33 6.70 -3.26 11.15
N ILE A 34 6.32 -3.74 9.97
CA ILE A 34 5.25 -4.71 9.80
C ILE A 34 5.73 -5.75 8.79
N CYS A 35 5.61 -7.03 9.14
CA CYS A 35 5.81 -8.11 8.19
C CYS A 35 4.48 -8.39 7.48
N ILE A 36 4.47 -8.36 6.15
CA ILE A 36 3.32 -8.77 5.34
C ILE A 36 3.65 -10.03 4.56
N PRO A 37 2.92 -11.14 4.76
CA PRO A 37 3.17 -12.36 4.01
C PRO A 37 2.72 -12.20 2.55
N VAL A 38 3.37 -12.97 1.67
CA VAL A 38 3.01 -13.17 0.27
C VAL A 38 3.04 -14.67 -0.03
N ASP A 39 2.34 -15.11 -1.06
CA ASP A 39 2.13 -16.55 -1.32
C ASP A 39 3.36 -17.27 -1.91
N GLY A 40 4.42 -16.54 -2.27
CA GLY A 40 5.67 -17.10 -2.79
C GLY A 40 6.55 -16.05 -3.48
N PRO A 41 7.61 -16.47 -4.19
CA PRO A 41 8.38 -15.59 -5.05
C PRO A 41 7.52 -14.96 -6.17
N GLY A 42 7.71 -13.68 -6.44
CA GLY A 42 7.00 -12.96 -7.49
C GLY A 42 7.05 -11.44 -7.32
N ASP A 43 6.33 -10.76 -8.21
CA ASP A 43 6.20 -9.30 -8.18
C ASP A 43 4.94 -8.86 -7.42
N TYR A 44 5.14 -8.02 -6.42
CA TYR A 44 4.09 -7.55 -5.53
C TYR A 44 4.06 -6.03 -5.43
N ALA A 45 2.90 -5.51 -5.07
CA ALA A 45 2.72 -4.11 -4.74
C ALA A 45 2.03 -3.99 -3.37
N ILE A 46 2.54 -3.09 -2.54
CA ILE A 46 2.03 -2.87 -1.19
C ILE A 46 1.34 -1.52 -1.14
N ALA A 47 0.12 -1.49 -0.60
CA ALA A 47 -0.63 -0.28 -0.34
C ALA A 47 -0.87 -0.13 1.16
N VAL A 48 -0.64 1.07 1.67
CA VAL A 48 -0.87 1.44 3.07
C VAL A 48 -1.87 2.60 3.12
N ARG A 49 -2.88 2.48 3.97
CA ARG A 49 -3.87 3.52 4.25
C ARG A 49 -3.95 3.78 5.75
N HIS A 50 -3.95 5.05 6.12
CA HIS A 50 -4.35 5.54 7.44
C HIS A 50 -5.71 6.21 7.30
N ASP A 51 -6.75 5.52 7.74
CA ASP A 51 -8.09 6.08 7.90
C ASP A 51 -8.10 6.98 9.14
N ILE A 52 -7.87 8.29 8.96
CA ILE A 52 -7.71 9.22 10.10
C ILE A 52 -9.06 9.54 10.73
N ASN A 53 -10.11 9.69 9.91
CA ASN A 53 -11.43 10.09 10.37
C ASN A 53 -12.32 8.89 10.78
N GLY A 54 -11.85 7.66 10.56
CA GLY A 54 -12.50 6.44 11.02
C GLY A 54 -13.78 6.09 10.25
N ASN A 55 -14.02 6.68 9.07
CA ASN A 55 -15.28 6.50 8.35
C ASN A 55 -15.30 5.27 7.43
N GLY A 56 -14.16 4.57 7.29
CA GLY A 56 -14.03 3.36 6.46
C GLY A 56 -13.95 3.63 4.96
N LYS A 57 -14.03 4.88 4.51
CA LYS A 57 -14.07 5.32 3.10
C LYS A 57 -12.74 5.97 2.72
N THR A 58 -12.22 5.65 1.54
CA THR A 58 -10.99 6.27 1.06
C THR A 58 -11.19 7.77 0.79
N ASP A 59 -10.69 8.61 1.69
CA ASP A 59 -10.73 10.07 1.59
C ASP A 59 -9.32 10.58 1.27
N ILE A 60 -8.97 10.69 -0.01
CA ILE A 60 -7.60 10.99 -0.48
C ILE A 60 -7.06 12.32 0.09
N THR A 61 -7.94 13.26 0.46
CA THR A 61 -7.58 14.58 1.00
C THR A 61 -7.43 14.62 2.51
N LYS A 62 -7.84 13.58 3.24
CA LYS A 62 -7.80 13.53 4.71
C LYS A 62 -7.05 12.32 5.24
N ASP A 63 -7.09 11.21 4.53
CA ASP A 63 -6.41 9.98 4.89
C ASP A 63 -4.92 10.09 4.60
N GLY A 64 -4.13 9.40 5.42
CA GLY A 64 -2.75 9.12 5.10
C GLY A 64 -2.63 7.97 4.11
N GLY A 65 -1.71 8.06 3.16
CA GLY A 65 -1.49 7.00 2.18
C GLY A 65 -0.02 6.79 1.85
N GLY A 66 0.33 5.56 1.49
CA GLY A 66 1.67 5.19 1.04
C GLY A 66 1.64 3.94 0.18
N MET A 67 2.63 3.79 -0.70
CA MET A 67 2.76 2.64 -1.59
C MET A 67 4.22 2.20 -1.72
N SER A 68 4.43 0.92 -2.02
CA SER A 68 5.77 0.41 -2.34
C SER A 68 6.43 1.24 -3.45
N LYS A 69 7.76 1.41 -3.35
CA LYS A 69 8.59 2.29 -4.19
C LYS A 69 8.29 3.80 -4.11
N ASN A 70 7.38 4.24 -3.23
CA ASN A 70 7.10 5.66 -2.98
C ASN A 70 6.88 6.50 -4.26
N PRO A 71 6.04 6.05 -5.20
CA PRO A 71 5.76 6.84 -6.40
C PRO A 71 5.16 8.20 -6.00
N PRO A 72 5.34 9.23 -6.84
CA PRO A 72 4.66 10.49 -6.63
C PRO A 72 3.14 10.27 -6.65
N ILE A 73 2.48 10.69 -5.58
CA ILE A 73 1.02 10.72 -5.46
C ILE A 73 0.59 12.08 -5.99
N THR A 74 -0.16 12.11 -7.09
CA THR A 74 -0.73 13.33 -7.66
C THR A 74 -2.25 13.21 -7.71
N ILE A 75 -2.94 14.33 -7.46
CA ILE A 75 -4.40 14.44 -7.63
C ILE A 75 -4.82 14.05 -9.06
N TRP A 76 -3.98 14.35 -10.06
CA TRP A 76 -4.21 14.03 -11.46
C TRP A 76 -4.29 12.53 -11.80
N ASN A 77 -3.75 11.64 -10.95
CA ASN A 77 -3.86 10.18 -11.11
C ASN A 77 -4.79 9.53 -10.09
N LEU A 78 -5.71 10.30 -9.46
CA LEU A 78 -6.60 9.81 -8.39
C LEU A 78 -5.84 9.10 -7.24
N GLY A 79 -4.55 9.43 -7.05
CA GLY A 79 -3.66 8.75 -6.11
C GLY A 79 -3.34 7.27 -6.43
N LYS A 80 -3.63 6.77 -7.64
CA LYS A 80 -3.43 5.36 -8.05
C LYS A 80 -2.35 5.24 -9.15
N PRO A 81 -1.06 5.24 -8.80
CA PRO A 81 0.03 5.03 -9.76
C PRO A 81 -0.09 3.66 -10.44
N SER A 82 0.47 3.54 -11.64
CA SER A 82 0.54 2.26 -12.37
C SER A 82 1.22 1.17 -11.52
N TYR A 83 0.72 -0.07 -11.61
CA TYR A 83 1.30 -1.24 -10.94
C TYR A 83 2.82 -1.39 -11.20
N ARG A 84 3.29 -0.97 -12.38
CA ARG A 84 4.72 -1.00 -12.73
C ARG A 84 5.57 -0.07 -11.87
N LYS A 85 5.02 1.07 -11.45
CA LYS A 85 5.72 2.06 -10.60
C LYS A 85 5.85 1.60 -9.15
N VAL A 86 4.97 0.71 -8.71
CA VAL A 86 4.92 0.19 -7.33
C VAL A 86 5.42 -1.25 -7.20
N SER A 87 5.69 -1.94 -8.31
CA SER A 87 6.11 -3.35 -8.31
C SER A 87 7.44 -3.56 -7.62
N VAL A 88 7.49 -4.50 -6.67
CA VAL A 88 8.68 -4.96 -5.96
C VAL A 88 8.79 -6.47 -6.16
N ALA A 89 9.94 -6.90 -6.68
CA ALA A 89 10.28 -8.31 -6.79
C ALA A 89 10.62 -8.88 -5.39
N VAL A 90 10.00 -10.01 -5.05
CA VAL A 90 10.18 -10.73 -3.79
C VAL A 90 10.58 -12.16 -4.11
N SER A 91 11.66 -12.66 -3.52
CA SER A 91 12.08 -14.07 -3.60
C SER A 91 12.35 -14.69 -2.23
N GLY A 92 12.05 -13.93 -1.17
CA GLY A 92 12.32 -14.24 0.24
C GLY A 92 11.96 -13.03 1.10
N LEU A 93 12.61 -12.86 2.27
CA LEU A 93 12.43 -11.65 3.05
C LEU A 93 12.94 -10.43 2.25
N ARG A 94 12.05 -9.47 2.03
CA ARG A 94 12.37 -8.22 1.33
C ARG A 94 11.94 -7.03 2.16
N GLU A 95 12.92 -6.25 2.61
CA GLU A 95 12.66 -4.98 3.28
C GLU A 95 12.39 -3.87 2.25
N ILE A 96 11.36 -3.06 2.53
CA ILE A 96 11.02 -1.86 1.77
C ILE A 96 10.60 -0.75 2.75
N HIS A 97 10.91 0.49 2.38
CA HIS A 97 10.43 1.66 3.11
C HIS A 97 9.27 2.31 2.36
N ILE A 98 8.17 2.55 3.07
CA ILE A 98 7.00 3.26 2.55
C ILE A 98 6.85 4.56 3.32
N ASN A 99 6.93 5.67 2.58
CA ASN A 99 6.75 7.01 3.10
C ASN A 99 5.25 7.31 3.13
N MET A 100 4.69 7.41 4.33
CA MET A 100 3.33 7.88 4.51
C MET A 100 3.25 9.35 4.14
N ARG A 101 2.27 9.69 3.31
CA ARG A 101 1.93 11.07 2.98
C ARG A 101 0.58 11.41 3.58
N TYR A 102 0.52 12.61 4.15
CA TYR A 102 -0.69 13.21 4.70
C TYR A 102 -0.85 14.55 3.98
N MET A 103 -2.07 14.86 3.57
CA MET A 103 -2.42 16.13 2.92
C MET A 103 -3.15 17.04 3.91
#